data_AF-A0A813E7F7-F1
#
_entry.id   AF-A0A813E7F7-F1
#
_cell.length_a   1.000
_cell.length_b   1.000
_cell.length_c   1.000
_cell.angle_alpha   90.00
_cell.angle_beta   90.00
_cell.angle_gamma   90.00
#
_symmetry.space_group_name_H-M   'P 1'
#
loop_
_entity.id
_entity.type
_entity.pdbx_description
1 polymer ?
#
loop_
_entity_poly.entity_id
_entity_poly.type
_entity_poly.pdbx_seq_one_letter_code
_entity_poly.pdbx_strand_id
1 'polypeptide(L)'
;MQGIGRHWPVNGESPRSDLGMASSGSVCLPAHRGVEHRSTSPWSTSPPASAPPSRRQLEVMEERVAGAITNLHRQLLADRQEADMLVQQSLNRLEARLGTCEQAQGRCERRLAELAGVTRDLGDELQGRCTGEQLQGFSE
;
A
#
# COMPACT_ATOMS: atom_id res chain seq x y z
N MET A 1 12.71 -36.03 -15.76
CA MET A 1 11.33 -36.53 -15.94
C MET A 1 10.38 -35.48 -15.41
N GLN A 2 9.43 -35.07 -16.26
CA GLN A 2 8.35 -34.15 -15.93
C GLN A 2 7.30 -34.89 -15.09
N GLY A 3 6.67 -34.17 -14.16
CA GLY A 3 5.49 -34.61 -13.43
C GLY A 3 4.64 -33.39 -13.09
N ILE A 4 3.85 -32.95 -14.06
CA ILE A 4 2.83 -31.91 -13.95
C ILE A 4 1.62 -32.52 -13.24
N GLY A 5 1.24 -31.97 -12.10
CA GLY A 5 -0.02 -32.27 -11.42
C GLY A 5 -0.75 -30.96 -11.11
N ARG A 6 -1.56 -30.50 -12.06
CA ARG A 6 -2.49 -29.37 -11.87
C ARG A 6 -3.67 -29.85 -11.02
N HIS A 7 -4.05 -29.11 -9.98
CA HIS A 7 -5.45 -28.96 -9.60
C HIS A 7 -5.69 -27.55 -9.06
N TRP A 8 -6.83 -26.99 -9.47
CA TRP A 8 -7.26 -25.59 -9.29
C TRP A 8 -8.05 -25.43 -7.98
N PRO A 9 -8.09 -24.22 -7.36
CA PRO A 9 -8.76 -24.01 -6.07
C PRO A 9 -10.29 -23.90 -6.22
N VAL A 10 -11.03 -24.45 -5.24
CA VAL A 10 -12.47 -24.20 -5.05
C VAL A 10 -12.67 -23.25 -3.87
N ASN A 11 -13.22 -22.10 -4.26
CA ASN A 11 -13.67 -20.86 -3.60
C ASN A 11 -14.13 -20.83 -2.13
N GLY A 12 -13.93 -19.64 -1.56
CA GLY A 12 -14.90 -18.90 -0.73
C GLY A 12 -14.34 -18.51 0.65
N GLU A 13 -14.15 -17.27 1.07
CA GLU A 13 -14.56 -15.94 0.60
C GLU A 13 -13.51 -14.95 1.16
N SER A 14 -13.01 -14.03 0.32
CA SER A 14 -12.25 -12.86 0.78
C SER A 14 -13.12 -11.62 0.57
N PRO A 15 -13.06 -10.63 1.50
CA PRO A 15 -13.92 -9.47 1.45
C PRO A 15 -13.68 -8.68 0.17
N ARG A 16 -14.78 -8.44 -0.55
CA ARG A 16 -14.83 -7.59 -1.74
C ARG A 16 -14.19 -6.25 -1.43
N SER A 17 -13.12 -5.96 -2.14
CA SER A 17 -12.65 -4.59 -2.36
C SER A 17 -13.67 -3.91 -3.26
N ASP A 18 -14.60 -3.16 -2.66
CA ASP A 18 -15.43 -2.21 -3.40
C ASP A 18 -14.56 -0.99 -3.77
N LEU A 19 -13.74 -1.17 -4.82
CA LEU A 19 -13.19 -0.06 -5.60
C LEU A 19 -14.31 0.50 -6.49
N GLY A 20 -15.25 1.20 -5.85
CA GLY A 20 -16.25 2.02 -6.51
C GLY A 20 -15.68 3.39 -6.86
N MET A 21 -14.84 3.48 -7.89
CA MET A 21 -14.60 4.73 -8.61
C MET A 21 -14.53 4.46 -10.12
N ALA A 22 -15.70 4.49 -10.75
CA ALA A 22 -15.83 4.89 -12.14
C ALA A 22 -16.96 5.91 -12.21
N SER A 23 -16.66 7.14 -11.77
CA SER A 23 -17.47 8.29 -12.15
C SER A 23 -17.22 8.51 -13.64
N SER A 24 -18.06 7.91 -14.48
CA SER A 24 -18.18 8.28 -15.89
C SER A 24 -18.79 9.67 -15.97
N GLY A 25 -17.98 10.69 -15.71
CA GLY A 25 -18.23 12.05 -16.16
C GLY A 25 -18.09 12.09 -17.67
N SER A 26 -19.13 11.62 -18.37
CA SER A 26 -19.30 11.86 -19.80
C SER A 26 -19.46 13.36 -20.00
N VAL A 27 -18.37 14.03 -20.34
CA VAL A 27 -18.42 15.41 -20.81
C VAL A 27 -19.06 15.36 -22.19
N CYS A 28 -20.35 15.68 -22.26
CA CYS A 28 -21.02 15.97 -23.52
C CYS A 28 -20.31 17.16 -24.17
N LEU A 29 -19.40 16.89 -25.11
CA LEU A 29 -18.92 17.87 -26.07
C LEU A 29 -20.11 18.33 -26.91
N PRO A 30 -20.37 19.64 -27.07
CA PRO A 30 -21.41 20.09 -27.98
C PRO A 30 -21.04 19.69 -29.41
N ALA A 31 -21.98 19.00 -30.05
CA ALA A 31 -21.90 18.60 -31.44
C ALA A 31 -21.58 19.81 -32.34
N HIS A 32 -20.53 19.68 -33.13
CA HIS A 32 -20.22 20.56 -34.24
C HIS A 32 -21.40 20.55 -35.22
N ARG A 33 -22.26 21.58 -35.13
CA ARG A 33 -23.21 21.89 -36.20
C ARG A 33 -22.47 22.69 -37.26
N GLY A 34 -22.23 22.05 -38.39
CA GLY A 34 -21.59 22.63 -39.56
C GLY A 34 -22.25 23.92 -39.98
N VAL A 35 -21.47 25.00 -39.94
CA VAL A 35 -21.72 26.20 -40.71
C VAL A 35 -21.01 25.99 -42.04
N GLU A 36 -21.79 25.85 -43.11
CA GLU A 36 -21.26 25.82 -44.46
C GLU A 36 -20.58 27.15 -44.76
N HIS A 37 -19.25 27.17 -44.66
CA HIS A 37 -18.46 28.29 -45.14
C HIS A 37 -18.35 28.20 -46.66
N ARG A 38 -19.21 28.98 -47.30
CA ARG A 38 -19.11 29.40 -48.69
C ARG A 38 -17.66 29.78 -49.01
N SER A 39 -17.04 29.02 -49.93
CA SER A 39 -15.76 29.35 -50.55
C SER A 39 -15.69 30.82 -50.95
N THR A 40 -14.79 31.56 -50.31
CA THR A 40 -14.13 32.72 -50.92
C THR A 40 -12.64 32.64 -50.59
N SER A 41 -11.87 32.95 -51.62
CA SER A 41 -10.45 32.69 -51.87
C SER A 41 -9.43 33.13 -50.81
N PRO A 42 -8.17 32.68 -50.96
CA PRO A 42 -7.20 32.51 -49.89
C PRO A 42 -6.32 33.74 -49.74
N TRP A 43 -6.23 34.29 -48.54
CA TRP A 43 -5.07 35.09 -48.17
C TRP A 43 -4.45 34.53 -46.90
N SER A 44 -3.19 34.18 -47.06
CA SER A 44 -2.26 33.83 -46.01
C SER A 44 -2.24 34.96 -45.00
N THR A 45 -2.97 34.82 -43.90
CA THR A 45 -2.84 35.71 -42.76
C THR A 45 -1.79 35.11 -41.87
N SER A 46 -0.53 35.50 -42.11
CA SER A 46 0.51 35.40 -41.09
C SER A 46 -0.09 35.89 -39.77
N PRO A 47 0.00 35.13 -38.66
CA PRO A 47 -0.46 35.65 -37.38
C PRO A 47 0.26 36.99 -37.15
N PRO A 48 -0.45 38.06 -36.75
CA PRO A 48 0.21 39.34 -36.49
C PRO A 48 1.31 39.09 -35.48
N ALA A 49 2.52 39.56 -35.78
CA ALA A 49 3.62 39.51 -34.83
C ALA A 49 3.14 40.15 -33.53
N SER A 50 2.99 39.34 -32.48
CA SER A 50 2.47 39.79 -31.19
C SER A 50 3.36 40.91 -30.70
N ALA A 51 2.80 42.12 -30.55
CA ALA A 51 3.54 43.25 -29.99
C ALA A 51 4.14 42.81 -28.64
N PRO A 52 5.40 43.21 -28.34
CA PRO A 52 6.02 42.85 -27.07
C PRO A 52 5.14 43.35 -25.91
N PRO A 53 5.04 42.58 -24.81
CA PRO A 53 4.23 42.95 -23.67
C PRO A 53 4.69 44.30 -23.12
N SER A 54 3.72 45.14 -22.76
CA SER A 54 4.03 46.40 -22.09
C SER A 54 4.68 46.13 -20.73
N ARG A 55 5.51 47.05 -20.25
CA ARG A 55 6.15 46.95 -18.93
C ARG A 55 5.14 46.64 -17.80
N ARG A 56 3.96 47.26 -17.84
CA ARG A 56 2.89 47.02 -16.87
C ARG A 56 2.34 45.59 -16.94
N GLN A 57 2.28 44.99 -18.12
CA GLN A 57 1.88 43.58 -18.26
C GLN A 57 2.94 42.65 -17.69
N LEU A 58 4.24 42.96 -17.85
CA LEU A 58 5.33 42.21 -17.23
C LEU A 58 5.26 42.28 -15.70
N GLU A 59 5.09 43.46 -15.13
CA GLU A 59 4.98 43.65 -13.67
C GLU A 59 3.80 42.83 -13.09
N VAL A 60 2.63 42.84 -13.76
CA VAL A 60 1.48 42.02 -13.34
C VAL A 60 1.76 40.52 -13.47
N MET A 61 2.48 40.10 -14.49
CA MET A 61 2.87 38.69 -14.65
C MET A 61 3.86 38.25 -13.57
N GLU A 62 4.84 39.09 -13.25
CA GLU A 62 5.81 38.84 -12.18
C GLU A 62 5.10 38.70 -10.82
N GLU A 63 4.17 39.60 -10.51
CA GLU A 63 3.38 39.53 -9.27
C GLU A 63 2.54 38.24 -9.20
N ARG A 64 1.90 37.86 -10.32
CA ARG A 64 1.13 36.61 -10.40
C ARG A 64 2.01 35.38 -10.22
N VAL A 65 3.20 35.36 -10.82
CA VAL A 65 4.15 34.25 -10.68
C VAL A 65 4.66 34.18 -9.25
N ALA A 66 5.02 35.31 -8.63
CA ALA A 66 5.44 35.35 -7.24
C ALA A 66 4.34 34.85 -6.28
N GLY A 67 3.08 35.25 -6.53
CA GLY A 67 1.93 34.75 -5.79
C GLY A 67 1.73 33.24 -5.96
N ALA A 68 1.86 32.74 -7.19
CA ALA A 68 1.76 31.31 -7.49
C ALA A 68 2.86 30.50 -6.80
N ILE A 69 4.12 30.96 -6.85
CA ILE A 69 5.26 30.33 -6.17
C ILE A 69 5.02 30.27 -4.66
N THR A 70 4.56 31.37 -4.06
CA THR A 70 4.28 31.43 -2.62
C THR A 70 3.18 30.45 -2.21
N ASN A 71 2.12 30.35 -3.02
CA ASN A 71 1.03 29.41 -2.78
C ASN A 71 1.47 27.96 -2.92
N LEU A 72 2.25 27.63 -3.95
CA LEU A 72 2.82 26.29 -4.13
C LEU A 72 3.74 25.92 -2.97
N HIS A 73 4.58 26.84 -2.50
CA HIS A 73 5.47 26.59 -1.38
C HIS A 73 4.68 26.29 -0.10
N ARG A 74 3.61 27.04 0.17
CA ARG A 74 2.73 26.80 1.31
C ARG A 74 2.05 25.43 1.22
N GLN A 75 1.55 25.07 0.03
CA GLN A 75 0.92 23.78 -0.19
C GLN A 75 1.92 22.64 0.04
N LEU A 76 3.13 22.74 -0.52
CA LEU A 76 4.17 21.72 -0.36
C LEU A 76 4.55 21.51 1.12
N LEU A 77 4.59 22.57 1.92
CA LEU A 77 4.84 22.45 3.36
C LEU A 77 3.69 21.75 4.08
N ALA A 78 2.44 22.06 3.73
CA ALA A 78 1.26 21.40 4.29
C ALA A 78 1.22 19.91 3.93
N ASP A 79 1.43 19.58 2.65
CA ASP A 79 1.46 18.21 2.16
C ASP A 79 2.57 17.40 2.84
N ARG A 80 3.74 18.02 3.08
CA ARG A 80 4.84 17.39 3.80
C ARG A 80 4.48 17.09 5.25
N GLN A 81 3.84 18.04 5.94
CA GLN A 81 3.39 17.83 7.32
C GLN A 81 2.35 16.71 7.40
N GLU A 82 1.41 16.65 6.46
CA GLU A 82 0.43 15.58 6.37
C GLU A 82 1.10 14.23 6.14
N ALA A 83 2.05 14.16 5.21
CA ALA A 83 2.82 12.95 4.95
C ALA A 83 3.57 12.46 6.20
N ASP A 84 4.23 13.38 6.92
CA ASP A 84 4.95 13.06 8.17
C ASP A 84 3.98 12.53 9.25
N MET A 85 2.79 13.11 9.38
CA MET A 85 1.76 12.60 10.29
C MET A 85 1.29 11.20 9.92
N LEU A 86 1.04 10.93 8.63
CA LEU A 86 0.61 9.62 8.15
C LEU A 86 1.71 8.57 8.38
N VAL A 87 2.97 8.91 8.15
CA VAL A 87 4.11 8.06 8.45
C VAL A 87 4.15 7.74 9.94
N GLN A 88 4.03 8.75 10.82
CA GLN A 88 4.05 8.52 12.26
C GLN A 88 2.89 7.63 12.73
N GLN A 89 1.68 7.82 12.19
CA GLN A 89 0.55 6.95 12.50
C GLN A 89 0.80 5.51 12.06
N SER A 90 1.39 5.32 10.88
CA SER A 90 1.72 3.98 10.37
C SER A 90 2.78 3.29 11.23
N LEU A 91 3.81 4.03 11.68
CA LEU A 91 4.84 3.54 12.58
C LEU A 91 4.23 3.10 13.91
N ASN A 92 3.45 3.96 14.56
CA ASN A 92 2.80 3.64 15.83
C ASN A 92 1.93 2.38 15.73
N ARG A 93 1.20 2.22 14.60
CA ARG A 93 0.37 1.03 14.36
C ARG A 93 1.23 -0.23 14.19
N LEU A 94 2.35 -0.14 13.48
CA LEU A 94 3.27 -1.26 13.28
C LEU A 94 3.97 -1.65 14.59
N GLU A 95 4.41 -0.68 15.39
CA GLU A 95 4.99 -0.91 16.72
C GLU A 95 4.02 -1.62 17.66
N ALA A 96 2.76 -1.15 17.69
CA ALA A 96 1.72 -1.82 18.48
C ALA A 96 1.51 -3.28 18.05
N ARG A 97 1.45 -3.54 16.73
CA ARG A 97 1.33 -4.90 16.20
C ARG A 97 2.54 -5.76 16.55
N LEU A 98 3.75 -5.22 16.41
CA LEU A 98 4.98 -5.90 16.76
C LEU A 98 4.98 -6.32 18.23
N GLY A 99 4.64 -5.41 19.14
CA GLY A 99 4.52 -5.73 20.57
C GLY A 99 3.49 -6.83 20.86
N THR A 100 2.34 -6.85 20.17
CA THR A 100 1.37 -7.95 20.31
C THR A 100 1.90 -9.29 19.80
N CYS A 101 2.66 -9.27 18.69
CA CYS A 101 3.28 -10.45 18.12
C CYS A 101 4.37 -11.01 19.03
N GLU A 102 5.24 -10.16 19.59
CA GLU A 102 6.30 -10.55 20.52
C GLU A 102 5.71 -11.19 21.79
N GLN A 103 4.64 -10.61 22.35
CA GLN A 103 3.96 -11.21 23.49
C GLN A 103 3.35 -12.58 23.14
N ALA A 104 2.75 -12.72 21.96
CA ALA A 104 2.20 -13.98 21.50
C ALA A 104 3.32 -15.03 21.29
N GLN A 105 4.44 -14.64 20.70
CA GLN A 105 5.62 -15.47 20.54
C GLN A 105 6.14 -15.96 21.90
N GLY A 106 6.33 -15.06 22.86
CA GLY A 106 6.78 -15.44 24.21
C GLY A 106 5.78 -16.33 24.98
N ARG A 107 4.48 -16.28 24.65
CA ARG A 107 3.51 -17.27 25.16
C ARG A 107 3.70 -18.64 24.51
N CYS A 108 3.91 -18.68 23.19
CA CYS A 108 4.15 -19.93 22.47
C CYS A 108 5.45 -20.60 22.91
N GLU A 109 6.54 -19.84 23.05
CA GLU A 109 7.84 -20.34 23.49
C GLU A 109 7.77 -20.96 24.88
N ARG A 110 7.08 -20.32 25.82
CA ARG A 110 6.86 -20.89 27.17
C ARG A 110 6.10 -22.20 27.12
N ARG A 111 5.00 -22.26 26.37
CA ARG A 111 4.22 -23.51 26.21
C ARG A 111 5.04 -24.61 25.54
N LEU A 112 5.87 -24.27 24.55
CA LEU A 112 6.77 -25.23 23.92
C LEU A 112 7.82 -25.75 24.91
N ALA A 113 8.39 -24.88 25.73
CA ALA A 113 9.34 -25.27 26.77
C ALA A 113 8.69 -26.18 27.83
N GLU A 114 7.47 -25.86 28.27
CA GLU A 114 6.69 -26.71 29.18
C GLU A 114 6.42 -28.10 28.58
N LEU A 115 5.94 -28.16 27.33
CA LEU A 115 5.71 -29.43 26.63
C LEU A 115 6.99 -30.23 26.44
N ALA A 116 8.11 -29.57 26.11
CA ALA A 116 9.40 -30.22 25.99
C ALA A 116 9.89 -30.80 27.33
N GLY A 117 9.63 -30.10 28.45
CA GLY A 117 9.88 -30.59 29.81
C GLY A 117 9.08 -31.85 30.10
N VAL A 118 7.75 -31.80 29.94
CA VAL A 118 6.86 -32.95 30.14
C VAL A 118 7.27 -34.15 29.28
N THR A 119 7.65 -33.91 28.02
CA THR A 119 8.08 -34.98 27.12
C THR A 119 9.39 -35.62 27.59
N ARG A 120 10.31 -34.83 28.16
CA ARG A 120 11.55 -35.34 28.75
C ARG A 120 11.26 -36.17 30.00
N ASP A 121 10.44 -35.65 30.91
CA ASP A 121 10.09 -36.33 32.15
C ASP A 121 9.41 -37.68 31.85
N LEU A 122 8.50 -37.72 30.88
CA LEU A 122 7.89 -38.97 30.40
C LEU A 122 8.93 -39.95 29.81
N GLY A 123 9.90 -39.43 29.05
CA GLY A 123 11.01 -40.23 28.51
C GLY A 123 11.85 -40.86 29.62
N ASP A 124 12.21 -40.06 30.64
CA ASP A 124 12.99 -40.50 31.78
C ASP A 124 12.22 -41.53 32.64
N GLU A 125 10.92 -41.33 32.86
CA GLU A 125 10.04 -42.29 33.54
C GLU A 125 9.94 -43.63 32.79
N LEU A 126 9.73 -43.59 31.48
CA LEU A 126 9.65 -44.81 30.66
C LEU A 126 10.99 -45.57 30.65
N GLN A 127 12.11 -44.85 30.53
CA GLN A 127 13.43 -45.47 30.57
C GLN A 127 13.76 -46.04 31.95
N GLY A 128 13.37 -45.37 33.03
CA GLY A 128 13.48 -45.87 34.40
C GLY A 128 12.68 -47.15 34.63
N ARG A 129 11.45 -47.23 34.08
CA ARG A 129 10.62 -48.45 34.16
C ARG A 129 11.22 -49.61 33.38
N CYS A 130 11.67 -49.39 32.15
CA CYS A 130 12.29 -50.45 31.33
C CYS A 130 13.59 -51.02 31.95
N THR A 131 14.38 -50.17 32.60
CA THR A 131 15.62 -50.60 33.27
C THR A 131 15.35 -51.28 34.62
N GLY A 132 14.34 -50.82 35.37
CA GLY A 132 13.91 -51.44 36.63
C GLY A 132 13.29 -52.83 36.45
N GLU A 133 12.46 -53.03 35.42
CA GLU A 133 11.87 -54.34 35.10
C GLU A 133 12.91 -55.36 34.63
N GLN A 134 13.95 -54.94 33.90
CA GLN A 134 15.06 -55.83 33.52
C GLN A 134 15.85 -56.31 34.74
N LEU A 135 16.14 -55.44 35.71
CA LEU A 135 16.90 -55.83 36.91
C LEU A 135 16.14 -56.77 37.84
N GLN A 136 14.81 -56.69 37.90
CA GLN A 136 13.98 -57.66 38.64
C GLN A 136 13.94 -59.03 37.96
N GLY A 137 13.94 -59.10 36.63
CA GLY A 137 13.96 -60.37 35.88
C GLY A 137 15.27 -61.16 35.95
N PHE A 138 16.36 -60.56 36.46
CA PHE A 138 17.66 -61.23 36.68
C PHE A 138 17.92 -61.66 38.13
N SER A 139 16.97 -61.40 39.06
CA SER A 139 17.10 -61.77 40.49
C SER A 139 16.26 -63.00 40.93
N GLU A 140 15.62 -63.72 39.99
CA GLU A 140 15.05 -65.05 40.23
C GLU A 140 15.96 -66.15 39.65
#